data_AF-A0A2Z6RAZ5-F1
#
_entry.id   AF-A0A2Z6RAZ5-F1
#
_cell.length_a   1.000
_cell.length_b   1.000
_cell.length_c   1.000
_cell.angle_alpha   90.00
_cell.angle_beta   90.00
_cell.angle_gamma   90.00
#
_symmetry.space_group_name_H-M   'P 1'
#
loop_
_entity.id
_entity.type
_entity.pdbx_description
1 polymer ?
#
loop_
_entity_poly.entity_id
_entity_poly.type
_entity_poly.pdbx_seq_one_letter_code
_entity_poly.pdbx_strand_id
1 'polypeptide(L)'
;MFQERNQTMLHPTDDNEYFFDRNGRAFHYIIEFYRIGKITWDPINCQHQHQTDENTICITVNKQELDEELDYYQIPFTNSKLHHAKLTEDIDKFVNAVIDLVYEGMGLWEEHILISVYKNRRNLHLVWFPCQDIRRSVKLTPFSFNILSRFQDKFGHKLKASIPGLKYGYELVAQNTNVYHRLELTPTYKFSNQIKLVNYFTV
;
A
#
# COMPACT_ATOMS: atom_id res chain seq x y z
N MET A 1 24.43 13.97 -15.82
CA MET A 1 23.71 15.19 -16.22
C MET A 1 24.36 15.83 -17.44
N PHE A 2 25.66 16.13 -17.40
CA PHE A 2 26.43 16.73 -18.52
C PHE A 2 26.99 15.71 -19.53
N GLN A 3 26.21 14.68 -19.87
CA GLN A 3 26.62 13.73 -20.91
C GLN A 3 26.39 14.33 -22.29
N GLU A 4 27.12 13.86 -23.30
CA GLU A 4 27.05 14.36 -24.68
C GLU A 4 25.60 14.43 -25.22
N ARG A 5 24.79 13.43 -24.89
CA ARG A 5 23.36 13.38 -25.26
C ARG A 5 22.46 14.45 -24.64
N ASN A 6 22.94 15.16 -23.61
CA ASN A 6 22.21 16.22 -22.91
C ASN A 6 22.76 17.62 -23.26
N GLN A 7 23.72 17.73 -24.17
CA GLN A 7 24.38 18.99 -24.53
C GLN A 7 23.41 20.05 -25.06
N THR A 8 22.36 19.63 -25.78
CA THR A 8 21.33 20.55 -26.31
C THR A 8 20.44 21.16 -25.22
N MET A 9 20.49 20.62 -24.00
CA MET A 9 19.73 21.10 -22.83
C MET A 9 20.56 22.06 -21.96
N LEU A 10 21.86 22.17 -22.24
CA LEU A 10 22.76 23.03 -21.50
C LEU A 10 22.77 24.39 -22.19
N HIS A 11 22.15 25.37 -21.55
CA HIS A 11 22.25 26.77 -21.95
C HIS A 11 23.19 27.46 -20.96
N PRO A 12 24.51 27.45 -21.21
CA PRO A 12 25.44 28.16 -20.34
C PRO A 12 25.20 29.65 -20.46
N THR A 13 25.10 30.33 -19.33
CA THR A 13 25.30 31.78 -19.24
C THR A 13 26.77 32.06 -18.97
N ASP A 14 27.18 33.32 -19.08
CA ASP A 14 28.51 33.74 -18.63
C ASP A 14 28.69 33.27 -17.17
N ASP A 15 29.79 32.56 -16.88
CA ASP A 15 30.17 31.96 -15.56
C ASP A 15 29.75 30.51 -15.23
N ASN A 16 29.56 29.62 -16.21
CA ASN A 16 29.22 28.19 -15.97
C ASN A 16 27.90 27.99 -15.18
N GLU A 17 27.04 29.00 -15.18
CA GLU A 17 25.69 28.88 -14.70
C GLU A 17 24.82 28.24 -15.80
N TYR A 18 23.96 27.31 -15.40
CA TYR A 18 23.07 26.59 -16.31
C TYR A 18 21.63 26.81 -15.88
N PHE A 19 20.80 27.22 -16.84
CA PHE A 19 19.37 27.37 -16.61
C PHE A 19 18.60 26.15 -17.12
N PHE A 20 17.73 25.60 -16.28
CA PHE A 20 16.86 24.47 -16.61
C PHE A 20 15.40 24.87 -16.43
N ASP A 21 14.66 24.99 -17.54
CA ASP A 21 13.22 25.27 -17.53
C ASP A 21 12.40 23.99 -17.26
N ARG A 22 12.57 23.43 -16.06
CA ARG A 22 12.00 22.14 -15.64
C ARG A 22 11.40 22.22 -14.24
N ASN A 23 10.75 21.14 -13.80
CA ASN A 23 10.19 21.07 -12.45
C ASN A 23 11.31 21.05 -11.38
N GLY A 24 11.61 22.21 -10.80
CA GLY A 24 12.67 22.36 -9.78
C GLY A 24 12.44 21.54 -8.51
N ARG A 25 11.20 21.13 -8.21
CA ARG A 25 10.90 20.25 -7.07
C ARG A 25 11.32 18.81 -7.37
N ALA A 26 10.95 18.31 -8.54
CA ALA A 26 11.34 16.97 -8.99
C ALA A 26 12.86 16.88 -9.26
N PHE A 27 13.48 18.00 -9.66
CA PHE A 27 14.91 18.11 -9.92
C PHE A 27 15.79 17.70 -8.72
N HIS A 28 15.29 17.86 -7.48
CA HIS A 28 15.96 17.34 -6.28
C HIS A 28 16.34 15.85 -6.43
N TYR A 29 15.40 15.01 -6.89
CA TYR A 29 15.62 13.57 -7.06
C TYR A 29 16.58 13.25 -8.20
N ILE A 30 16.60 14.09 -9.24
CA ILE A 30 17.53 13.98 -10.37
C ILE A 30 18.97 14.19 -9.88
N ILE A 31 19.20 15.21 -9.07
CA ILE A 31 20.53 15.50 -8.49
C ILE A 31 20.94 14.38 -7.54
N GLU A 32 20.05 13.93 -6.65
CA GLU A 32 20.35 12.83 -5.72
C GLU A 32 20.73 11.53 -6.46
N PHE A 33 20.08 11.23 -7.58
CA PHE A 33 20.48 10.11 -8.44
C PHE A 33 21.92 10.25 -8.92
N TYR A 34 22.33 11.43 -9.40
CA TYR A 34 23.71 11.63 -9.86
C TYR A 34 24.74 11.65 -8.71
N ARG A 35 24.33 11.97 -7.48
CA ARG A 35 25.19 11.92 -6.29
C ARG A 35 25.38 10.51 -5.73
N ILE A 36 24.30 9.72 -5.65
CA ILE A 36 24.27 8.46 -4.89
C ILE A 36 24.05 7.24 -5.80
N GLY A 37 23.61 7.44 -7.04
CA GLY A 37 23.31 6.37 -8.00
C GLY A 37 21.95 5.70 -7.80
N LYS A 38 21.09 6.23 -6.91
CA LYS A 38 19.75 5.70 -6.63
C LYS A 38 18.77 6.83 -6.31
N ILE A 39 17.49 6.61 -6.59
CA ILE A 39 16.40 7.54 -6.25
C ILE A 39 15.66 6.99 -5.04
N THR A 40 15.64 7.76 -3.96
CA THR A 40 14.82 7.51 -2.78
C THR A 40 13.61 8.45 -2.80
N TRP A 41 12.60 8.09 -3.61
CA TRP A 41 11.33 8.79 -3.63
C TRP A 41 10.33 8.07 -2.73
N ASP A 42 9.91 8.74 -1.65
CA ASP A 42 8.88 8.22 -0.76
C ASP A 42 7.60 9.08 -0.84
N PRO A 43 6.57 8.63 -1.58
CA PRO A 43 5.31 9.36 -1.69
C PRO A 43 4.50 9.39 -0.39
N ILE A 44 4.96 8.73 0.68
CA ILE A 44 4.24 8.59 1.96
C ILE A 44 4.75 9.62 2.98
N ASN A 45 6.05 9.97 2.97
CA ASN A 45 6.61 10.92 3.94
C ASN A 45 6.19 12.37 3.70
N CYS A 46 5.76 12.73 2.49
CA CYS A 46 5.34 14.10 2.17
C CYS A 46 3.99 14.49 2.78
N GLN A 47 3.16 13.53 3.23
CA GLN A 47 1.86 13.83 3.85
C GLN A 47 1.94 13.98 5.38
N HIS A 48 3.11 13.73 5.98
CA HIS A 48 3.27 13.60 7.43
C HIS A 48 4.15 14.66 8.10
N GLN A 49 4.73 15.59 7.34
CA GLN A 49 5.51 16.72 7.88
C GLN A 49 4.69 18.02 7.99
N HIS A 50 3.41 17.94 8.34
CA HIS A 50 2.62 19.13 8.64
C HIS A 50 2.81 19.66 10.07
N GLN A 51 3.57 18.97 10.93
CA GLN A 51 3.82 19.41 12.30
C GLN A 51 5.20 18.99 12.76
N THR A 52 6.22 19.77 12.40
CA THR A 52 7.40 20.14 13.21
C THR A 52 8.35 20.89 12.28
N ASP A 53 8.62 22.14 12.65
CA ASP A 53 9.58 23.07 12.07
C ASP A 53 9.18 23.73 10.74
N GLU A 54 8.85 25.01 10.82
CA GLU A 54 8.51 25.93 9.70
C GLU A 54 9.62 26.06 8.63
N ASN A 55 10.76 25.37 8.81
CA ASN A 55 11.94 25.47 7.96
C ASN A 55 12.21 24.21 7.11
N THR A 56 11.39 23.16 7.20
CA THR A 56 11.53 21.97 6.34
C THR A 56 10.58 22.08 5.16
N ILE A 57 11.09 22.49 4.00
CA ILE A 57 10.34 22.52 2.74
C ILE A 57 9.94 21.09 2.39
N CYS A 58 8.67 20.74 2.62
CA CYS A 58 8.11 19.48 2.15
C CYS A 58 7.97 19.56 0.62
N ILE A 59 8.92 18.95 -0.09
CA ILE A 59 8.92 18.87 -1.55
C ILE A 59 7.86 17.82 -1.94
N THR A 60 6.62 18.28 -2.15
CA THR A 60 5.56 17.44 -2.71
C THR A 60 5.76 17.32 -4.22
N VAL A 61 6.26 16.16 -4.67
CA VAL A 61 6.35 15.76 -6.08
C VAL A 61 5.60 14.46 -6.24
N ASN A 62 4.60 14.45 -7.11
CA ASN A 62 3.81 13.27 -7.40
C ASN A 62 4.56 12.32 -8.37
N LYS A 63 4.06 11.09 -8.54
CA LYS A 63 4.75 10.07 -9.33
C LYS A 63 4.95 10.51 -10.78
N GLN A 64 3.92 11.08 -11.39
CA GLN A 64 3.94 11.48 -12.79
C GLN A 64 4.98 12.58 -13.02
N GLU A 65 5.01 13.60 -12.16
CA GLU A 65 6.01 14.67 -12.23
C GLU A 65 7.44 14.14 -12.15
N LEU A 66 7.69 13.15 -11.27
CA LEU A 66 9.00 12.53 -11.17
C LEU A 66 9.33 11.67 -12.40
N ASP A 67 8.39 10.85 -12.87
CA ASP A 67 8.59 9.98 -14.03
C ASP A 67 8.87 10.81 -15.30
N GLU A 68 8.18 11.95 -15.49
CA GLU A 68 8.42 12.88 -16.61
C GLU A 68 9.83 13.50 -16.57
N GLU A 69 10.33 13.90 -15.39
CA GLU A 69 11.70 14.40 -15.27
C GLU A 69 12.74 13.29 -15.48
N LEU A 70 12.50 12.08 -14.98
CA LEU A 70 13.42 10.96 -15.17
C LEU A 70 13.56 10.56 -16.63
N ASP A 71 12.45 10.58 -17.37
CA ASP A 71 12.44 10.38 -18.82
C ASP A 71 13.21 11.49 -19.53
N TYR A 72 12.92 12.76 -19.19
CA TYR A 72 13.61 13.92 -19.75
C TYR A 72 15.13 13.85 -19.57
N TYR A 73 15.60 13.53 -18.35
CA TYR A 73 17.03 13.39 -18.06
C TYR A 73 17.63 12.03 -18.47
N GLN A 74 16.83 11.17 -19.10
CA GLN A 74 17.20 9.82 -19.56
C GLN A 74 17.89 9.01 -18.46
N ILE A 75 17.36 9.10 -17.25
CA ILE A 75 17.85 8.31 -16.12
C ILE A 75 17.23 6.92 -16.25
N PRO A 76 18.03 5.84 -16.35
CA PRO A 76 17.53 4.48 -16.46
C PRO A 76 16.99 4.02 -15.10
N PHE A 77 15.87 4.59 -14.68
CA PHE A 77 15.21 4.25 -13.45
C PHE A 77 14.16 3.19 -13.73
N THR A 78 14.49 1.94 -13.41
CA THR A 78 13.56 0.82 -13.59
C THR A 78 12.58 0.76 -12.44
N ASN A 79 11.67 1.73 -12.39
CA ASN A 79 10.74 1.88 -11.27
C ASN A 79 9.59 0.86 -11.25
N SER A 80 9.53 -0.06 -12.22
CA SER A 80 8.27 -0.73 -12.56
C SER A 80 8.22 -2.25 -12.42
N LYS A 81 9.34 -2.98 -12.35
CA LYS A 81 9.27 -4.47 -12.30
C LYS A 81 9.57 -5.04 -10.92
N LEU A 82 10.66 -4.62 -10.28
CA LEU A 82 11.08 -5.21 -9.01
C LEU A 82 10.17 -4.82 -7.84
N HIS A 83 9.73 -3.55 -7.78
CA HIS A 83 8.80 -3.07 -6.76
C HIS A 83 7.35 -3.52 -6.99
N HIS A 84 6.89 -3.64 -8.25
CA HIS A 84 5.55 -4.15 -8.53
C HIS A 84 5.44 -5.66 -8.28
N ALA A 85 6.50 -6.42 -8.58
CA ALA A 85 6.56 -7.85 -8.24
C ALA A 85 6.52 -8.03 -6.72
N LYS A 86 7.34 -7.27 -5.98
CA LYS A 86 7.34 -7.32 -4.51
C LYS A 86 6.02 -6.87 -3.89
N LEU A 87 5.45 -5.77 -4.39
CA LEU A 87 4.14 -5.28 -3.95
C LEU A 87 3.02 -6.28 -4.26
N THR A 88 3.06 -6.92 -5.43
CA THR A 88 2.07 -7.95 -5.78
C THR A 88 2.23 -9.17 -4.87
N GLU A 89 3.47 -9.61 -4.60
CA GLU A 89 3.77 -10.67 -3.63
C GLU A 89 3.26 -10.31 -2.23
N ASP A 90 3.44 -9.07 -1.79
CA ASP A 90 2.98 -8.61 -0.47
C ASP A 90 1.43 -8.50 -0.40
N ILE A 91 0.78 -8.10 -1.50
CA ILE A 91 -0.70 -8.17 -1.63
C ILE A 91 -1.17 -9.62 -1.56
N ASP A 92 -0.52 -10.53 -2.30
CA ASP A 92 -0.88 -11.95 -2.31
C ASP A 92 -0.71 -12.60 -0.94
N LYS A 93 0.40 -12.31 -0.24
CA LYS A 93 0.60 -12.75 1.14
C LYS A 93 -0.49 -12.24 2.07
N PHE A 94 -0.88 -10.98 1.94
CA PHE A 94 -1.94 -10.40 2.76
C PHE A 94 -3.32 -11.02 2.46
N VAL A 95 -3.66 -11.20 1.17
CA VAL A 95 -4.89 -11.87 0.75
C VAL A 95 -4.94 -13.29 1.27
N ASN A 96 -3.86 -14.07 1.10
CA ASN A 96 -3.79 -15.44 1.59
C ASN A 96 -3.93 -15.51 3.12
N ALA A 97 -3.29 -14.60 3.85
CA ALA A 97 -3.45 -14.53 5.30
C ALA A 97 -4.91 -14.25 5.74
N VAL A 98 -5.63 -13.38 5.02
CA VAL A 98 -7.06 -13.15 5.28
C VAL A 98 -7.90 -14.37 4.91
N ILE A 99 -7.58 -15.04 3.80
CA ILE A 99 -8.25 -16.28 3.38
C ILE A 99 -8.07 -17.38 4.43
N ASP A 100 -6.84 -17.58 4.91
CA ASP A 100 -6.52 -18.56 5.95
C ASP A 100 -7.32 -18.26 7.23
N LEU A 101 -7.40 -16.98 7.64
CA LEU A 101 -8.21 -16.55 8.78
C LEU A 101 -9.71 -16.80 8.57
N VAL A 102 -10.22 -16.59 7.36
CA VAL A 102 -11.61 -16.90 7.02
C VAL A 102 -11.83 -18.41 7.14
N TYR A 103 -11.00 -19.25 6.53
CA TYR A 103 -11.11 -20.71 6.63
C TYR A 103 -10.93 -21.23 8.05
N GLU A 104 -10.09 -20.60 8.87
CA GLU A 104 -9.93 -20.96 10.27
C GLU A 104 -11.17 -20.63 11.10
N GLY A 105 -11.78 -19.46 10.85
CA GLY A 105 -13.04 -19.07 11.48
C GLY A 105 -14.26 -19.81 10.93
N MET A 106 -14.13 -20.50 9.79
CA MET A 106 -15.19 -21.26 9.12
C MET A 106 -15.56 -22.52 9.92
N GLY A 107 -16.47 -22.34 10.85
CA GLY A 107 -16.98 -23.35 11.77
C GLY A 107 -17.46 -22.73 13.08
N LEU A 108 -16.90 -21.58 13.45
CA LEU A 108 -17.21 -20.83 14.67
C LEU A 108 -18.03 -19.54 14.40
N TRP A 109 -18.18 -19.19 13.13
CA TRP A 109 -18.71 -17.91 12.68
C TRP A 109 -20.18 -18.03 12.24
N GLU A 110 -21.08 -17.22 12.82
CA GLU A 110 -22.50 -17.16 12.41
C GLU A 110 -22.88 -15.88 11.64
N GLU A 111 -22.26 -14.73 11.92
CA GLU A 111 -22.69 -13.42 11.36
C GLU A 111 -21.64 -12.68 10.52
N HIS A 112 -20.67 -12.00 11.14
CA HIS A 112 -19.55 -11.36 10.43
C HIS A 112 -18.15 -11.54 11.10
N ILE A 113 -17.05 -11.33 10.35
CA ILE A 113 -15.68 -11.19 10.88
C ILE A 113 -15.30 -9.72 10.77
N LEU A 114 -14.76 -9.15 11.85
CA LEU A 114 -14.12 -7.84 11.82
C LEU A 114 -12.60 -7.98 11.93
N ILE A 115 -11.89 -7.42 10.97
CA ILE A 115 -10.43 -7.33 10.96
C ILE A 115 -10.05 -5.86 11.05
N SER A 116 -9.41 -5.47 12.15
CA SER A 116 -8.85 -4.12 12.31
C SER A 116 -7.36 -4.12 12.03
N VAL A 117 -6.96 -3.36 11.00
CA VAL A 117 -5.58 -3.18 10.56
C VAL A 117 -5.12 -1.77 10.96
N TYR A 118 -4.31 -1.66 11.99
CA TYR A 118 -3.84 -0.38 12.51
C TYR A 118 -2.61 0.13 11.76
N LYS A 119 -2.53 1.45 11.56
CA LYS A 119 -1.40 2.12 10.88
C LYS A 119 -0.06 1.84 11.55
N ASN A 120 -0.03 1.88 12.88
CA ASN A 120 1.20 1.81 13.68
C ASN A 120 1.39 0.46 14.39
N ARG A 121 0.55 -0.55 14.11
CA ARG A 121 0.67 -1.87 14.75
C ARG A 121 0.99 -2.95 13.72
N ARG A 122 1.81 -3.91 14.14
CA ARG A 122 2.19 -5.07 13.31
C ARG A 122 1.29 -6.30 13.52
N ASN A 123 0.30 -6.17 14.41
CA ASN A 123 -0.65 -7.22 14.76
C ASN A 123 -2.06 -6.82 14.32
N LEU A 124 -2.82 -7.81 13.86
CA LEU A 124 -4.26 -7.67 13.62
C LEU A 124 -5.05 -7.73 14.92
N HIS A 125 -6.15 -6.98 14.97
CA HIS A 125 -7.22 -7.24 15.92
C HIS A 125 -8.37 -7.89 15.18
N LEU A 126 -8.81 -9.06 15.65
CA LEU A 126 -9.80 -9.90 15.00
C LEU A 126 -10.96 -10.14 15.96
N VAL A 127 -12.18 -10.05 15.41
CA VAL A 127 -13.41 -10.34 16.13
C VAL A 127 -14.27 -11.24 15.25
N TRP A 128 -14.71 -12.37 15.79
CA TRP A 128 -15.70 -13.22 15.15
C TRP A 128 -17.05 -12.99 15.83
N PHE A 129 -18.15 -13.03 15.08
CA PHE A 129 -19.49 -12.90 15.67
C PHE A 129 -20.30 -14.18 15.44
N PRO A 130 -20.94 -14.74 16.48
CA PRO A 130 -21.17 -14.19 17.83
C PRO A 130 -20.10 -14.61 18.85
N CYS A 131 -19.07 -15.36 18.43
CA CYS A 131 -18.09 -15.98 19.32
C CYS A 131 -16.92 -15.02 19.64
N GLN A 132 -16.71 -14.75 20.94
CA GLN A 132 -15.71 -13.86 21.59
C GLN A 132 -14.51 -13.33 20.79
N ASP A 133 -14.01 -12.14 21.17
CA ASP A 133 -12.75 -11.52 20.73
C ASP A 133 -11.58 -12.53 20.72
N ILE A 134 -11.25 -13.06 19.54
CA ILE A 134 -10.06 -13.91 19.36
C ILE A 134 -8.92 -13.04 18.84
N ARG A 135 -8.01 -12.71 19.74
CA ARG A 135 -6.77 -12.00 19.40
C ARG A 135 -5.77 -12.97 18.79
N ARG A 136 -5.71 -13.03 17.46
CA ARG A 136 -4.63 -13.73 16.75
C ARG A 136 -3.55 -12.76 16.27
N SER A 137 -2.30 -13.10 16.56
CA SER A 137 -1.13 -12.43 16.01
C SER A 137 -0.77 -13.03 14.66
N VAL A 138 -1.48 -12.63 13.60
CA VAL A 138 -0.95 -12.81 12.25
C VAL A 138 0.06 -11.70 12.01
N LYS A 139 1.30 -12.09 11.68
CA LYS A 139 2.37 -11.14 11.38
C LYS A 139 2.02 -10.42 10.09
N LEU A 140 1.59 -9.17 10.21
CA LEU A 140 1.33 -8.33 9.07
C LEU A 140 2.63 -7.94 8.39
N THR A 141 2.58 -7.80 7.06
CA THR A 141 3.61 -7.01 6.39
C THR A 141 3.48 -5.56 6.86
N PRO A 142 4.58 -4.80 6.98
CA PRO A 142 4.54 -3.37 7.28
C PRO A 142 3.64 -2.57 6.33
N PHE A 143 3.31 -3.15 5.17
CA PHE A 143 2.49 -2.56 4.12
C PHE A 143 1.00 -2.88 4.23
N SER A 144 0.56 -3.72 5.18
CA SER A 144 -0.84 -4.19 5.22
C SER A 144 -1.85 -3.04 5.35
N PHE A 145 -1.54 -2.02 6.16
CA PHE A 145 -2.34 -0.79 6.24
C PHE A 145 -2.35 -0.01 4.91
N ASN A 146 -1.21 0.07 4.24
CA ASN A 146 -1.07 0.79 2.97
C ASN A 146 -1.74 0.03 1.81
N ILE A 147 -1.75 -1.30 1.86
CA ILE A 147 -2.48 -2.16 0.91
C ILE A 147 -3.97 -1.81 0.97
N LEU A 148 -4.55 -1.76 2.17
CA LEU A 148 -5.95 -1.35 2.34
C LEU A 148 -6.18 0.15 2.11
N SER A 149 -5.15 0.99 2.08
CA SER A 149 -5.33 2.43 1.78
C SER A 149 -5.32 2.73 0.29
N ARG A 150 -4.57 1.96 -0.51
CA ARG A 150 -4.30 2.27 -1.93
C ARG A 150 -4.75 1.20 -2.92
N PHE A 151 -5.01 -0.02 -2.45
CA PHE A 151 -5.28 -1.18 -3.30
C PHE A 151 -6.54 -1.95 -2.86
N GLN A 152 -7.53 -1.25 -2.30
CA GLN A 152 -8.80 -1.86 -1.86
C GLN A 152 -9.47 -2.64 -2.99
N ASP A 153 -9.56 -2.07 -4.18
CA ASP A 153 -10.22 -2.70 -5.32
C ASP A 153 -9.50 -4.00 -5.71
N LYS A 154 -8.16 -3.96 -5.86
CA LYS A 154 -7.37 -5.12 -6.25
C LYS A 154 -7.42 -6.23 -5.20
N PHE A 155 -7.36 -5.87 -3.92
CA PHE A 155 -7.55 -6.81 -2.82
C PHE A 155 -8.95 -7.44 -2.89
N GLY A 156 -9.99 -6.61 -3.01
CA GLY A 156 -11.38 -7.05 -3.01
C GLY A 156 -11.70 -7.98 -4.18
N HIS A 157 -11.19 -7.67 -5.37
CA HIS A 157 -11.28 -8.55 -6.53
C HIS A 157 -10.63 -9.91 -6.29
N LYS A 158 -9.43 -9.95 -5.70
CA LYS A 158 -8.75 -11.22 -5.37
C LYS A 158 -9.51 -12.01 -4.30
N LEU A 159 -9.98 -11.33 -3.24
CA LEU A 159 -10.73 -11.99 -2.18
C LEU A 159 -12.04 -12.59 -2.70
N LYS A 160 -12.78 -11.85 -3.54
CA LYS A 160 -14.02 -12.33 -4.16
C LYS A 160 -13.78 -13.46 -5.15
N ALA A 161 -12.66 -13.44 -5.89
CA ALA A 161 -12.29 -14.53 -6.78
C ALA A 161 -11.98 -15.81 -5.99
N SER A 162 -11.29 -15.69 -4.86
CA SER A 162 -10.95 -16.83 -3.98
C SER A 162 -12.16 -17.35 -3.20
N ILE A 163 -13.09 -16.48 -2.79
CA ILE A 163 -14.27 -16.83 -2.00
C ILE A 163 -15.53 -16.16 -2.60
N PRO A 164 -16.14 -16.75 -3.64
CA PRO A 164 -17.25 -16.14 -4.41
C PRO A 164 -18.53 -15.84 -3.60
N GLY A 165 -18.63 -16.41 -2.39
CA GLY A 165 -19.74 -16.23 -1.47
C GLY A 165 -19.46 -15.27 -0.31
N LEU A 166 -18.32 -14.57 -0.29
CA LEU A 166 -17.95 -13.64 0.77
C LEU A 166 -18.26 -12.20 0.34
N LYS A 167 -19.08 -11.50 1.13
CA LYS A 167 -19.22 -10.05 1.06
C LYS A 167 -18.15 -9.41 1.94
N TYR A 168 -17.72 -8.22 1.58
CA TYR A 168 -16.78 -7.45 2.37
C TYR A 168 -17.15 -5.97 2.37
N GLY A 169 -16.86 -5.31 3.48
CA GLY A 169 -17.01 -3.88 3.70
C GLY A 169 -15.69 -3.27 4.19
N TYR A 170 -15.44 -2.03 3.79
CA TYR A 170 -14.26 -1.27 4.18
C TYR A 170 -14.66 0.02 4.87
N GLU A 171 -14.05 0.27 6.02
CA GLU A 171 -14.20 1.52 6.74
C GLU A 171 -12.84 2.00 7.25
N LEU A 172 -12.47 3.24 6.96
CA LEU A 172 -11.33 3.88 7.60
C LEU A 172 -11.81 4.54 8.90
N VAL A 173 -11.32 4.04 10.04
CA VAL A 173 -11.70 4.53 11.37
C VAL A 173 -10.55 5.32 11.98
N ALA A 174 -10.84 6.56 12.37
CA ALA A 174 -9.97 7.39 13.18
C ALA A 174 -10.62 7.59 14.56
N GLN A 175 -10.07 6.95 15.59
CA GLN A 175 -10.56 7.08 16.97
C GLN A 175 -9.38 7.39 17.89
N ASN A 176 -9.46 8.54 18.56
CA ASN A 176 -8.38 9.09 19.39
C ASN A 176 -7.07 9.20 18.58
N THR A 177 -6.00 8.56 19.05
CA THR A 177 -4.69 8.49 18.37
C THR A 177 -4.55 7.29 17.44
N ASN A 178 -5.56 6.42 17.34
CA ASN A 178 -5.52 5.22 16.51
C ASN A 178 -6.22 5.47 15.16
N VAL A 179 -5.47 5.27 14.09
CA VAL A 179 -6.00 5.18 12.72
C VAL A 179 -5.90 3.73 12.26
N TYR A 180 -7.02 3.15 11.83
CA TYR A 180 -7.07 1.78 11.38
C TYR A 180 -8.10 1.58 10.27
N HIS A 181 -7.82 0.64 9.37
CA HIS A 181 -8.82 0.11 8.46
C HIS A 181 -9.58 -1.00 9.16
N ARG A 182 -10.90 -0.92 9.13
CA ARG A 182 -11.80 -1.99 9.53
C ARG A 182 -12.29 -2.68 8.26
N LEU A 183 -11.95 -3.95 8.14
CA LEU A 183 -12.45 -4.85 7.11
C LEU A 183 -13.51 -5.74 7.74
N GLU A 184 -14.75 -5.52 7.34
CA GLU A 184 -15.86 -6.39 7.69
C GLU A 184 -16.01 -7.44 6.60
N LEU A 185 -16.02 -8.71 6.96
CA LEU A 185 -16.27 -9.82 6.06
C LEU A 185 -17.59 -10.45 6.50
N THR A 186 -18.46 -10.81 5.56
CA THR A 186 -19.78 -11.39 5.82
C THR A 186 -20.05 -12.52 4.82
N PRO A 187 -20.23 -13.78 5.23
CA PRO A 187 -20.57 -14.83 4.31
C PRO A 187 -22.00 -14.61 3.80
N THR A 188 -22.22 -14.98 2.55
CA THR A 188 -23.59 -15.14 2.05
C THR A 188 -24.22 -16.37 2.70
N TYR A 189 -25.54 -16.32 2.90
CA TYR A 189 -26.31 -17.44 3.44
C TYR A 189 -26.02 -18.78 2.73
N LYS A 190 -25.87 -18.74 1.39
CA LYS A 190 -25.52 -19.91 0.57
C LYS A 190 -24.15 -20.49 0.93
N PHE A 191 -23.15 -19.63 1.14
CA PHE A 191 -21.80 -20.02 1.53
C PHE A 191 -21.78 -20.59 2.95
N SER A 192 -22.43 -19.92 3.90
CA SER A 192 -22.55 -20.41 5.29
C SER A 192 -23.18 -21.79 5.37
N ASN A 193 -24.25 -22.05 4.61
CA ASN A 193 -24.92 -23.36 4.61
C ASN A 193 -24.08 -24.47 3.98
N GLN A 194 -23.33 -24.19 2.92
CA GLN A 194 -22.42 -25.18 2.32
C GLN A 194 -21.35 -25.64 3.31
N ILE A 195 -20.80 -24.71 4.08
CA ILE A 195 -19.75 -25.01 5.08
C ILE A 195 -20.32 -25.80 6.25
N LYS A 196 -21.49 -25.39 6.76
CA LYS A 196 -22.16 -26.10 7.85
C LYS A 196 -22.44 -27.55 7.44
N LEU A 197 -22.97 -27.77 6.23
CA LEU A 197 -23.23 -29.12 5.72
C LEU A 197 -21.97 -29.99 5.67
N VAL A 198 -20.84 -29.45 5.17
CA VAL A 198 -19.57 -30.19 5.15
C VAL A 198 -19.12 -30.59 6.57
N ASN A 199 -19.20 -29.69 7.54
CA ASN A 199 -18.81 -29.99 8.92
C ASN A 199 -19.72 -31.03 9.59
N TYR A 200 -21.02 -31.09 9.24
CA TYR A 200 -21.95 -32.11 9.75
C TYR A 200 -21.73 -33.51 9.18
N PHE A 201 -21.06 -33.67 8.03
CA PHE A 201 -20.75 -34.97 7.42
C PHE A 201 -19.36 -35.53 7.79
N THR A 202 -18.58 -34.81 8.61
CA THR A 202 -17.24 -35.24 9.05
C THR A 202 -17.20 -35.67 10.53
N VAL A 203 -18.35 -35.94 11.15
CA VAL A 203 -18.47 -36.51 12.50
C VAL A 203 -19.04 -37.92 12.42
#